data_AF-A0A2B8BM55-F1
#
_entry.id   AF-A0A2B8BM55-F1
#
_cell.length_a   1.000
_cell.length_b   1.000
_cell.length_c   1.000
_cell.angle_alpha   90.00
_cell.angle_beta   90.00
_cell.angle_gamma   90.00
#
_symmetry.space_group_name_H-M   'P 1'
#
loop_
_entity.id
_entity.type
_entity.pdbx_description
1 polymer ?
#
loop_
_entity_poly.entity_id
_entity_poly.type
_entity_poly.pdbx_seq_one_letter_code
_entity_poly.pdbx_strand_id
1 'polypeptide(L)' 'MVDVTIAIHGIEFKVRGLHVSREIMDGNHATSVTSPLHRDTDGQWSPTITFPVELHQPLTDIVLAACIDAGVCREA' A
#
# COMPACT_ATOMS: atom_id res chain seq x y z
N MET A 1 -1.04 2.87 9.19
CA MET A 1 -1.91 3.25 8.06
C MET A 1 -1.39 4.54 7.48
N VAL A 2 -1.32 4.65 6.16
CA VAL A 2 -0.86 5.85 5.46
C VAL A 2 -1.90 6.27 4.42
N ASP A 3 -2.03 7.58 4.22
CA ASP A 3 -2.82 8.13 3.13
C ASP A 3 -1.88 8.45 1.97
N VAL A 4 -2.28 8.08 0.75
CA VAL A 4 -1.48 8.34 -0.46
C VAL A 4 -2.32 9.07 -1.50
N THR A 5 -1.64 9.88 -2.32
CA THR A 5 -2.23 10.49 -3.51
C THR A 5 -1.55 9.87 -4.72
N ILE A 6 -2.34 9.26 -5.60
CA ILE A 6 -1.87 8.62 -6.83
C ILE A 6 -2.36 9.47 -8.00
N ALA A 7 -1.44 9.95 -8.85
CA ALA A 7 -1.78 10.71 -10.05
C ALA A 7 -1.67 9.81 -11.29
N ILE A 8 -2.77 9.64 -12.02
CA ILE A 8 -2.83 8.85 -13.25
C ILE A 8 -3.37 9.75 -14.37
N HIS A 9 -2.57 9.98 -15.42
CA HIS A 9 -2.94 10.86 -16.54
C HIS A 9 -3.47 12.25 -16.12
N GLY A 10 -2.89 12.82 -15.05
CA GLY A 10 -3.30 14.13 -14.52
C GLY A 10 -4.54 14.12 -13.63
N ILE A 11 -5.10 12.94 -13.35
CA ILE A 11 -6.20 12.76 -12.39
C ILE A 11 -5.62 12.28 -11.06
N GLU A 12 -5.92 12.99 -9.98
CA GLU A 12 -5.49 12.63 -8.64
C GLU A 12 -6.54 11.78 -7.92
N PHE A 13 -6.10 10.63 -7.41
CA PHE A 13 -6.87 9.74 -6.57
C PHE A 13 -6.27 9.74 -5.17
N LYS A 14 -7.05 10.18 -4.19
CA LYS A 14 -6.67 10.08 -2.77
C LYS A 14 -7.14 8.75 -2.21
N VAL A 15 -6.20 7.87 -1.88
CA VAL A 15 -6.47 6.61 -1.19
C VAL A 15 -6.13 6.79 0.28
N ARG A 16 -7.13 6.60 1.14
CA ARG A 16 -6.94 6.73 2.59
C ARG A 16 -6.82 5.37 3.25
N GLY A 17 -5.95 5.29 4.24
CA GLY A 17 -5.81 4.07 5.05
C GLY A 17 -5.17 2.90 4.31
N LEU A 18 -4.17 3.12 3.45
CA LEU A 18 -3.32 2.03 2.99
C LEU A 18 -2.59 1.39 4.17
N HIS A 19 -2.53 0.08 4.14
CA HIS A 19 -1.82 -0.71 5.14
C HIS A 19 -0.42 -0.99 4.62
N VAL A 20 0.57 -0.44 5.30
CA VAL A 20 1.99 -0.76 5.07
C VAL A 20 2.38 -1.70 6.20
N SER A 21 2.70 -2.95 5.86
CA SER A 21 3.26 -3.91 6.81
C SER A 21 4.71 -4.17 6.49
N ARG A 22 5.52 -4.34 7.53
CA ARG A 22 6.88 -4.84 7.43
C ARG A 22 6.89 -6.21 8.08
N GLU A 23 7.11 -7.23 7.27
CA GLU A 23 7.28 -8.60 7.71
C GLU A 23 8.74 -9.01 7.51
N ILE A 24 9.18 -10.02 8.26
CA ILE A 24 10.45 -10.68 8.00
C ILE A 24 10.10 -12.05 7.44
N MET A 25 10.35 -12.26 6.15
CA MET A 25 10.17 -13.54 5.47
C MET A 25 11.55 -14.09 5.13
N ASP A 26 11.85 -15.31 5.62
CA ASP A 26 13.12 -16.00 5.38
C ASP A 26 14.38 -15.18 5.74
N GLY A 27 14.28 -14.36 6.80
CA GLY A 27 15.36 -13.49 7.25
C GLY A 27 15.50 -12.16 6.48
N ASN A 28 14.68 -11.94 5.45
CA ASN A 28 14.65 -10.70 4.68
C ASN A 28 13.49 -9.81 5.10
N HIS A 29 13.70 -8.50 5.12
CA HIS A 29 12.62 -7.53 5.29
C HIS A 29 11.72 -7.53 4.04
N ALA A 30 10.50 -8.02 4.19
CA ALA A 30 9.45 -7.93 3.19
C ALA A 30 8.52 -6.76 3.58
N THR A 31 8.47 -5.70 2.76
CA THR A 31 7.46 -4.65 2.93
C THR A 31 6.31 -4.96 1.99
N SER A 32 5.09 -4.99 2.53
CA SER A 32 3.88 -5.14 1.73
C SER A 32 2.98 -3.92 1.88
N VAL A 33 2.37 -3.52 0.76
CA VAL A 33 1.36 -2.46 0.73
C VAL A 33 0.05 -3.10 0.31
N THR A 34 -0.94 -3.04 1.19
CA THR A 34 -2.26 -3.62 0.96
C THR A 34 -3.35 -2.56 1.00
N SER A 35 -4.40 -2.78 0.20
CA SER A 35 -5.57 -1.90 0.16
C SER A 35 -6.18 -1.75 1.56
N PRO A 36 -6.77 -0.58 1.89
CA PRO A 36 -7.74 -0.51 2.97
C PRO A 36 -8.80 -1.60 2.79
N LEU A 37 -9.25 -2.16 3.91
CA LEU A 37 -10.27 -3.20 3.94
C LEU A 37 -11.60 -2.60 4.44
N HIS A 38 -12.69 -3.09 3.90
CA HIS A 38 -14.04 -2.84 4.41
C HIS A 38 -14.75 -4.16 4.69
N ARG A 39 -15.77 -4.13 5.53
CA ARG A 39 -16.68 -5.26 5.70
C ARG A 39 -17.67 -5.27 4.54
N ASP A 40 -17.67 -6.35 3.78
CA ASP A 40 -18.60 -6.60 2.70
C ASP A 40 -20.00 -6.95 3.24
N THR A 41 -21.01 -7.05 2.37
CA THR A 41 -22.39 -7.41 2.74
C THR A 41 -22.48 -8.78 3.40
N ASP A 42 -21.56 -9.68 3.08
CA ASP A 42 -21.45 -11.01 3.67
C ASP A 42 -20.64 -11.02 4.98
N GLY A 43 -20.24 -9.83 5.47
CA GLY A 43 -19.43 -9.65 6.66
C GLY A 43 -17.96 -10.03 6.49
N GLN A 44 -17.49 -10.39 5.29
CA GLN A 44 -16.08 -10.67 5.02
C GLN A 44 -15.26 -9.37 4.89
N TRP A 45 -13.96 -9.43 5.16
CA TRP A 45 -13.08 -8.29 4.87
C TRP A 45 -12.67 -8.32 3.40
N SER A 46 -13.01 -7.26 2.68
CA SER A 46 -12.73 -7.11 1.24
C SER A 46 -11.92 -5.84 0.98
N PRO A 47 -10.99 -5.85 0.00
CA PRO A 47 -10.30 -4.64 -0.44
C PRO A 47 -11.30 -3.57 -0.87
N THR A 48 -11.10 -2.33 -0.41
CA THR A 48 -11.88 -1.18 -0.87
C THR A 48 -11.44 -0.72 -2.26
N ILE A 49 -10.17 -0.94 -2.61
CA ILE A 49 -9.62 -0.62 -3.93
C ILE A 49 -8.81 -1.82 -4.43
N THR A 50 -9.08 -2.22 -5.67
CA THR A 50 -8.31 -3.25 -6.35
C THR A 50 -7.51 -2.62 -7.48
N PHE A 51 -6.19 -2.79 -7.43
CA PHE A 51 -5.32 -2.36 -8.52
C PHE A 51 -5.05 -3.53 -9.48
N PRO A 52 -4.88 -3.25 -10.78
CA PRO A 52 -4.28 -4.20 -11.72
C PRO A 52 -2.93 -4.71 -11.21
N VAL A 53 -2.61 -5.97 -11.51
CA VAL A 53 -1.40 -6.64 -10.99
C VAL A 53 -0.12 -5.93 -11.40
N GLU A 54 -0.11 -5.33 -12.59
CA GLU A 54 1.00 -4.54 -13.11
C GLU A 54 1.30 -3.28 -12.28
N LEU A 55 0.33 -2.81 -11.48
CA LEU A 55 0.51 -1.64 -10.62
C LEU A 55 0.92 -2.01 -9.19
N HIS A 56 0.92 -3.29 -8.81
CA HIS A 56 1.23 -3.69 -7.42
C HIS A 56 2.66 -3.35 -7.02
N GLN A 57 3.64 -3.69 -7.86
CA GLN A 57 5.05 -3.39 -7.57
C GLN A 57 5.34 -1.89 -7.61
N PRO A 58 4.96 -1.13 -8.66
CA PRO A 58 5.17 0.32 -8.67
C PRO A 58 4.56 1.05 -7.47
N LEU A 59 3.34 0.66 -7.06
CA LEU A 59 2.71 1.25 -5.88
C LEU A 59 3.48 0.91 -4.60
N THR A 60 3.93 -0.34 -4.46
CA THR A 60 4.74 -0.77 -3.32
C THR A 60 6.03 0.03 -3.24
N ASP A 61 6.74 0.19 -4.36
CA ASP A 61 8.01 0.91 -4.42
C ASP A 61 7.83 2.39 -4.06
N ILE A 62 6.82 3.06 -4.62
CA ILE A 62 6.53 4.48 -4.35
C ILE A 62 6.18 4.69 -2.88
N VAL A 63 5.31 3.84 -2.32
CA VAL A 63 4.89 3.96 -0.92
C VAL A 63 6.04 3.66 0.03
N LEU A 64 6.86 2.64 -0.28
CA LEU A 64 8.04 2.31 0.51
C LEU A 64 9.05 3.46 0.50
N ALA A 65 9.35 4.03 -0.67
CA ALA A 65 10.23 5.18 -0.80
C ALA A 65 9.74 6.36 0.05
N ALA A 66 8.45 6.70 -0.06
CA ALA A 66 7.84 7.76 0.75
C ALA A 66 7.91 7.48 2.26
N CYS A 67 7.73 6.21 2.66
CA CYS A 67 7.85 5.82 4.06
C CYS A 67 9.30 5.85 4.58
N ILE A 68 10.29 5.54 3.74
CA ILE A 68 11.71 5.68 4.08
C ILE A 68 12.07 7.16 4.23
N ASP A 69 11.67 8.01 3.29
CA ASP A 69 11.91 9.45 3.34
C ASP A 69 11.27 10.11 4.58
N ALA A 70 10.10 9.62 4.98
CA ALA A 70 9.42 10.05 6.20
C ALA A 70 10.03 9.48 7.50
N GLY A 71 11.05 8.63 7.41
CA GLY A 71 11.68 7.96 8.57
C GLY A 71 10.81 6.89 9.24
N VAL A 72 9.72 6.46 8.59
CA VAL A 72 8.79 5.44 9.07
C VAL A 72 9.31 4.02 8.75
N CYS A 73 9.98 3.88 7.60
CA CYS A 73 10.63 2.65 7.15
C CYS A 73 12.15 2.84 7.08
N ARG A 74 12.88 1.73 6.88
CA ARG A 74 14.32 1.73 6.59
C ARG A 74 14.56 0.92 5.35
N GLU A 75 15.58 1.30 4.58
CA GLU A 75 16.13 0.45 3.53
C GLU A 75 16.50 -0.92 4.12
N ALA A 76 16.37 -1.96 3.30
CA ALA A 76 16.73 -3.33 3.68
C ALA A 76 18.25 -3.50 3.74
#